data_AF-A0A959PPX3-F1
#
_entry.id   AF-A0A959PPX3-F1
#
_cell.length_a   1.000
_cell.length_b   1.000
_cell.length_c   1.000
_cell.angle_alpha   90.00
_cell.angle_beta   90.00
_cell.angle_gamma   90.00
#
_symmetry.space_group_name_H-M   'P 1'
#
loop_
_entity.id
_entity.type
_entity.pdbx_description
1 polymer ?
#
loop_
_entity_poly.entity_id
_entity_poly.type
_entity_poly.pdbx_seq_one_letter_code
_entity_poly.pdbx_strand_id
1 'polypeptide(L)'
;MRMHKVIFVWLLLLVVCPGLVAQDQAADIWNRLVRYLNQEFPGHQWDSQQGYAGRLQDGIPFLLWLATDGEEVAAVYQFALQESYFWLEGDVKGQNLTLAEWNEDHRPSGQWQLKRQGASWEGLWYNTDRDRQLVVNMQPTSQTTDWETVTPTSWIRSYQGQYNGNDYDLTLVKDLWRIHGILYNRNTKHMYFLTGSCDYNQSTKFNLEAFDDRNLKKADAGLQITQPAFVQMSWQPVASAVSYFELSLRRELPVQVDLTADETSMYNLSFPDVTDFNLRKKIMRYIGDVRDEFARLEREVGDPTDRWKHTLHVWPEVSWYNGRFFSGMLIAKSDQGQYEMLELNYDFDKEELIDLTTLFKKKFDYRAAIEAYLAPQLQLMDWPFELEYMRPQLKDFKYVNLTKRGFRVLTGFSPLYGQKSFIIPYAYFEGNLDNNTIIDYLIKYQ
;
A
#
# COMPACT_ATOMS: atom_id res chain seq x y z
N MET A 1 -43.64 3.50 -31.45
CA MET A 1 -42.53 4.45 -31.66
C MET A 1 -42.55 5.48 -30.54
N ARG A 2 -41.41 5.67 -29.84
CA ARG A 2 -41.18 6.59 -28.68
C ARG A 2 -41.67 6.13 -27.30
N MET A 3 -40.91 5.25 -26.65
CA MET A 3 -40.94 5.11 -25.19
C MET A 3 -39.62 4.52 -24.63
N HIS A 4 -38.46 5.02 -25.07
CA HIS A 4 -37.14 4.47 -24.69
C HIS A 4 -36.09 5.55 -24.32
N LYS A 5 -36.49 6.75 -23.88
CA LYS A 5 -35.55 7.85 -23.59
C LYS A 5 -35.58 8.44 -22.16
N VAL A 6 -36.31 7.84 -21.22
CA VAL A 6 -36.42 8.41 -19.84
C VAL A 6 -35.68 7.59 -18.78
N ILE A 7 -35.24 6.36 -19.09
CA ILE A 7 -34.53 5.50 -18.11
C ILE A 7 -33.01 5.78 -18.07
N PHE A 8 -32.45 6.44 -19.09
CA PHE A 8 -31.00 6.68 -19.18
C PHE A 8 -30.50 7.89 -18.36
N VAL A 9 -31.40 8.73 -17.82
CA VAL A 9 -31.02 9.92 -17.04
C VAL A 9 -30.93 9.63 -15.54
N TRP A 10 -31.62 8.60 -15.04
CA TRP A 10 -31.57 8.22 -13.62
C TRP A 10 -30.33 7.39 -13.25
N LEU A 11 -29.75 6.65 -14.20
CA LEU A 11 -28.50 5.90 -13.99
C LEU A 11 -27.24 6.78 -14.04
N LEU A 12 -27.34 8.01 -14.57
CA LEU A 12 -26.25 8.99 -14.56
C LEU A 12 -26.25 9.90 -13.31
N LEU A 13 -27.33 9.87 -12.52
CA LEU A 13 -27.46 10.58 -11.24
C LEU A 13 -27.02 9.74 -10.03
N LEU A 14 -26.63 8.47 -10.24
CA LEU A 14 -25.96 7.63 -9.25
C LEU A 14 -24.43 7.71 -9.35
N VAL A 15 -23.90 8.72 -10.06
CA VAL A 15 -22.59 9.27 -9.70
C VAL A 15 -22.84 10.18 -8.51
N VAL A 16 -23.01 9.57 -7.34
CA VAL A 16 -23.11 10.28 -6.07
C VAL A 16 -21.84 11.11 -5.95
N CYS A 17 -21.98 12.44 -5.95
CA CYS A 17 -20.88 13.34 -5.63
C CYS A 17 -20.33 12.91 -4.24
N PRO A 18 -19.08 12.45 -4.13
CA PRO A 18 -18.51 12.01 -2.85
C PRO A 18 -18.64 13.09 -1.76
N GLY A 19 -18.54 14.36 -2.16
CA GLY A 19 -18.63 15.51 -1.24
C GLY A 19 -19.98 15.72 -0.55
N LEU A 20 -21.11 15.23 -1.09
CA LEU A 20 -22.43 15.36 -0.43
C LEU A 20 -22.61 14.34 0.70
N VAL A 21 -21.99 13.16 0.59
CA VAL A 21 -22.03 12.11 1.62
C VAL A 21 -21.09 12.44 2.79
N ALA A 22 -19.92 13.01 2.50
CA ALA A 22 -18.94 13.39 3.52
C ALA A 22 -19.45 14.48 4.49
N GLN A 23 -20.23 15.45 3.97
CA GLN A 23 -20.78 16.54 4.79
C GLN A 23 -21.86 16.05 5.78
N ASP A 24 -22.61 15.01 5.42
CA ASP A 24 -23.66 14.42 6.27
C ASP A 24 -23.05 13.61 7.44
N GLN A 25 -21.96 12.90 7.19
CA GLN A 25 -21.29 12.08 8.22
C GLN A 25 -20.63 12.91 9.32
N ALA A 26 -19.93 14.01 8.99
CA ALA A 26 -19.29 14.84 10.01
C ALA A 26 -20.31 15.52 10.94
N ALA A 27 -21.47 15.91 10.39
CA ALA A 27 -22.59 16.41 11.18
C ALA A 27 -23.21 15.31 12.07
N ASP A 28 -23.30 14.08 11.58
CA ASP A 28 -23.80 12.95 12.36
C ASP A 28 -22.89 12.63 13.57
N ILE A 29 -21.57 12.54 13.39
CA ILE A 29 -20.63 12.28 14.50
C ILE A 29 -20.74 13.37 15.56
N TRP A 30 -20.82 14.64 15.16
CA TRP A 30 -21.04 15.74 16.10
C TRP A 30 -22.34 15.59 16.89
N ASN A 31 -23.44 15.29 16.20
CA ASN A 31 -24.74 15.08 16.84
C ASN A 31 -24.73 13.86 17.77
N ARG A 32 -23.91 12.85 17.49
CA ARG A 32 -23.68 11.71 18.39
C ARG A 32 -22.92 12.15 19.63
N LEU A 33 -21.83 12.93 19.49
CA LEU A 33 -21.10 13.48 20.64
C LEU A 33 -22.06 14.27 21.54
N VAL A 34 -22.80 15.22 20.97
CA VAL A 34 -23.72 16.07 21.76
C VAL A 34 -24.76 15.23 22.49
N ARG A 35 -25.31 14.18 21.86
CA ARG A 35 -26.24 13.26 22.53
C ARG A 35 -25.56 12.52 23.68
N TYR A 36 -24.37 11.99 23.46
CA TYR A 36 -23.58 11.28 24.46
C TYR A 36 -23.25 12.13 25.68
N LEU A 37 -22.69 13.33 25.45
CA LEU A 37 -22.34 14.26 26.52
C LEU A 37 -23.57 14.61 27.37
N ASN A 38 -24.74 14.78 26.75
CA ASN A 38 -25.97 15.07 27.50
C ASN A 38 -26.53 13.87 28.27
N GLN A 39 -26.28 12.64 27.80
CA GLN A 39 -26.78 11.41 28.41
C GLN A 39 -25.90 10.93 29.55
N GLU A 40 -24.59 10.82 29.31
CA GLU A 40 -23.63 10.26 30.28
C GLU A 40 -23.11 11.32 31.26
N PHE A 41 -23.08 12.60 30.87
CA PHE A 41 -22.57 13.70 31.68
C PHE A 41 -23.63 14.80 31.90
N PRO A 42 -24.81 14.47 32.45
CA PRO A 42 -25.91 15.42 32.57
C PRO A 42 -25.52 16.60 33.49
N GLY A 43 -25.53 17.81 32.93
CA GLY A 43 -25.21 19.04 33.65
C GLY A 43 -23.72 19.36 33.79
N HIS A 44 -22.83 18.53 33.23
CA HIS A 44 -21.41 18.84 33.15
C HIS A 44 -21.16 19.96 32.11
N GLN A 45 -20.27 20.91 32.43
CA GLN A 45 -19.93 22.04 31.55
C GLN A 45 -18.57 21.80 30.90
N TRP A 46 -18.58 21.58 29.58
CA TRP A 46 -17.37 21.39 28.79
C TRP A 46 -16.79 22.73 28.35
N ASP A 47 -15.54 23.00 28.69
CA ASP A 47 -14.86 24.27 28.36
C ASP A 47 -14.53 24.41 26.88
N SER A 48 -14.24 23.29 26.19
CA SER A 48 -13.88 23.32 24.78
C SER A 48 -14.31 22.05 24.05
N GLN A 49 -14.53 22.20 22.74
CA GLN A 49 -14.88 21.11 21.83
C GLN A 49 -14.08 21.27 20.54
N GLN A 50 -13.42 20.21 20.09
CA GLN A 50 -12.52 20.23 18.93
C GLN A 50 -12.66 18.95 18.10
N GLY A 51 -12.76 19.12 16.79
CA GLY A 51 -12.71 18.03 15.83
C GLY A 51 -11.27 17.69 15.48
N TYR A 52 -11.01 16.42 15.29
CA TYR A 52 -9.73 15.86 14.85
C TYR A 52 -9.96 14.93 13.66
N ALA A 53 -9.06 15.00 12.69
CA ALA A 53 -8.97 14.04 11.60
C ALA A 53 -7.65 13.30 11.74
N GLY A 54 -7.71 11.97 11.72
CA GLY A 54 -6.55 11.15 12.02
C GLY A 54 -6.51 9.84 11.27
N ARG A 55 -5.47 9.06 11.56
CA ARG A 55 -5.28 7.70 11.04
C ARG A 55 -4.84 6.74 12.13
N LEU A 56 -5.31 5.51 12.00
CA LEU A 56 -4.84 4.35 12.74
C LEU A 56 -3.94 3.50 11.83
N GLN A 57 -2.80 3.05 12.38
CA GLN A 57 -1.77 2.28 11.68
C GLN A 57 -1.37 2.94 10.34
N ASP A 58 -1.31 4.29 10.33
CA ASP A 58 -1.02 5.17 9.19
C ASP A 58 -1.90 5.00 7.94
N GLY A 59 -2.96 4.20 8.02
CA GLY A 59 -3.74 3.78 6.86
C GLY A 59 -5.25 3.92 6.99
N ILE A 60 -5.84 3.69 8.16
CA ILE A 60 -7.29 3.75 8.34
C ILE A 60 -7.70 5.14 8.83
N PRO A 61 -8.35 5.96 7.99
CA PRO A 61 -8.77 7.30 8.38
C PRO A 61 -9.95 7.26 9.36
N PHE A 62 -9.91 8.15 10.36
CA PHE A 62 -11.01 8.37 11.30
C PHE A 62 -11.25 9.86 11.54
N LEU A 63 -12.47 10.19 11.94
CA LEU A 63 -12.83 11.49 12.50
C LEU A 63 -13.17 11.31 13.97
N LEU A 64 -12.67 12.21 14.79
CA LEU A 64 -12.86 12.21 16.23
C LEU A 64 -13.34 13.59 16.68
N TRP A 65 -14.34 13.60 17.55
CA TRP A 65 -14.85 14.80 18.19
C TRP A 65 -14.60 14.71 19.68
N LEU A 66 -13.87 15.67 20.23
CA LEU A 66 -13.40 15.68 21.62
C LEU A 66 -13.94 16.90 22.36
N ALA A 67 -14.49 16.68 23.54
CA ALA A 67 -14.85 17.67 24.53
C ALA A 67 -13.96 17.55 25.77
N THR A 68 -13.57 18.68 26.36
CA THR A 68 -12.76 18.71 27.59
C THR A 68 -13.08 19.93 28.43
N ASP A 69 -13.04 19.77 29.75
CA ASP A 69 -13.12 20.81 30.78
C ASP A 69 -11.73 21.24 31.30
N GLY A 70 -10.67 20.76 30.65
CA GLY A 70 -9.28 21.01 31.05
C GLY A 70 -8.62 19.87 31.83
N GLU A 71 -9.39 18.94 32.39
CA GLU A 71 -8.89 17.75 33.07
C GLU A 71 -9.53 16.47 32.52
N GLU A 72 -10.87 16.42 32.50
CA GLU A 72 -11.66 15.33 31.96
C GLU A 72 -11.85 15.49 30.45
N VAL A 73 -11.95 14.35 29.78
CA VAL A 73 -12.13 14.27 28.34
C VAL A 73 -13.21 13.26 28.02
N ALA A 74 -14.14 13.65 27.15
CA ALA A 74 -15.07 12.75 26.50
C ALA A 74 -15.01 12.96 24.99
N ALA A 75 -15.03 11.88 24.21
CA ALA A 75 -14.93 11.94 22.78
C ALA A 75 -15.74 10.83 22.11
N VAL A 76 -16.01 11.02 20.82
CA VAL A 76 -16.57 10.00 19.93
C VAL A 76 -15.75 9.99 18.66
N TYR A 77 -15.52 8.82 18.10
CA TYR A 77 -14.87 8.73 16.80
C TYR A 77 -15.51 7.67 15.91
N GLN A 78 -15.31 7.83 14.60
CA GLN A 78 -15.82 6.95 13.56
C GLN A 78 -14.80 6.84 12.42
N PHE A 79 -14.74 5.65 11.82
CA PHE A 79 -13.93 5.41 10.64
C PHE A 79 -14.58 5.94 9.37
N ALA A 80 -13.76 6.31 8.39
CA ALA A 80 -14.30 6.67 7.08
C ALA A 80 -15.13 5.52 6.51
N LEU A 81 -16.27 5.85 5.92
CA LEU A 81 -17.12 4.90 5.16
C LEU A 81 -17.74 3.77 6.00
N GLN A 82 -17.68 3.84 7.33
CA GLN A 82 -18.29 2.89 8.26
C GLN A 82 -19.43 3.56 9.04
N GLU A 83 -20.46 2.79 9.40
CA GLU A 83 -21.53 3.29 10.29
C GLU A 83 -21.13 3.20 11.76
N SER A 84 -20.15 2.33 12.09
CA SER A 84 -19.74 2.07 13.46
C SER A 84 -19.00 3.25 14.11
N TYR A 85 -19.30 3.50 15.38
CA TYR A 85 -18.65 4.53 16.19
C TYR A 85 -18.21 3.99 17.56
N PHE A 86 -17.31 4.72 18.20
CA PHE A 86 -16.72 4.35 19.48
C PHE A 86 -16.70 5.56 20.40
N TRP A 87 -17.01 5.32 21.66
CA TRP A 87 -16.94 6.30 22.74
C TRP A 87 -15.56 6.28 23.37
N LEU A 88 -15.11 7.44 23.80
CA LEU A 88 -13.83 7.66 24.44
C LEU A 88 -14.01 8.54 25.67
N GLU A 89 -13.31 8.22 26.73
CA GLU A 89 -13.36 8.93 28.01
C GLU A 89 -12.04 8.76 28.73
N GLY A 90 -11.61 9.80 29.43
CA GLY A 90 -10.42 9.73 30.25
C GLY A 90 -9.95 11.12 30.63
N ASP A 91 -8.64 11.31 30.63
CA ASP A 91 -8.04 12.52 31.18
C ASP A 91 -6.88 13.08 30.34
N VAL A 92 -6.70 14.39 30.46
CA VAL A 92 -5.55 15.11 29.93
C VAL A 92 -4.66 15.58 31.09
N LYS A 93 -3.41 15.13 31.09
CA LYS A 93 -2.38 15.52 32.09
C LYS A 93 -1.19 16.16 31.38
N GLY A 94 -1.19 17.49 31.35
CA GLY A 94 -0.16 18.27 30.67
C GLY A 94 -0.19 18.05 29.15
N GLN A 95 0.80 17.33 28.62
CA GLN A 95 0.88 17.00 27.18
C GLN A 95 0.41 15.58 26.86
N ASN A 96 -0.07 14.83 27.85
CA ASN A 96 -0.49 13.45 27.67
C ASN A 96 -2.02 13.35 27.74
N LEU A 97 -2.60 12.58 26.83
CA LEU A 97 -4.01 12.27 26.74
C LEU A 97 -4.18 10.76 26.85
N THR A 98 -4.94 10.31 27.85
CA THR A 98 -5.24 8.89 28.06
C THR A 98 -6.73 8.71 27.97
N LEU A 99 -7.20 7.87 27.04
CA LEU A 99 -8.62 7.59 26.84
C LEU A 99 -8.84 6.08 26.91
N ALA A 100 -9.83 5.64 27.67
CA ALA A 100 -10.43 4.33 27.50
C ALA A 100 -11.45 4.42 26.35
N GLU A 101 -11.69 3.28 25.69
CA GLU A 101 -12.57 3.18 24.55
C GLU A 101 -13.64 2.14 24.76
N TRP A 102 -14.86 2.48 24.34
CA TRP A 102 -16.02 1.61 24.38
C TRP A 102 -16.71 1.54 23.01
N ASN A 103 -17.22 0.36 22.67
CA ASN A 103 -18.00 0.16 21.47
C ASN A 103 -19.47 0.62 21.63
N GLU A 104 -20.30 0.40 20.61
CA GLU A 104 -21.71 0.81 20.60
C GLU A 104 -22.54 0.14 21.71
N ASP A 105 -22.15 -1.07 22.13
CA ASP A 105 -22.76 -1.81 23.23
C ASP A 105 -22.21 -1.40 24.61
N HIS A 106 -21.42 -0.32 24.69
CA HIS A 106 -20.73 0.16 25.89
C HIS A 106 -19.78 -0.88 26.53
N ARG A 107 -19.20 -1.77 25.73
CA ARG A 107 -18.18 -2.73 26.18
C ARG A 107 -16.79 -2.17 25.94
N PRO A 108 -15.83 -2.37 26.87
CA PRO A 108 -14.45 -1.93 26.68
C PRO A 108 -13.82 -2.59 25.44
N SER A 109 -13.30 -1.78 24.53
CA SER A 109 -12.71 -2.25 23.26
C SER A 109 -11.27 -1.81 23.05
N GLY A 110 -10.76 -0.85 23.83
CA GLY A 110 -9.37 -0.42 23.73
C GLY A 110 -8.98 0.73 24.65
N GLN A 111 -7.74 1.21 24.45
CA GLN A 111 -7.16 2.34 25.18
C GLN A 111 -6.24 3.16 24.27
N TRP A 112 -6.37 4.47 24.33
CA TRP A 112 -5.53 5.43 23.62
C TRP A 112 -4.56 6.10 24.59
N GLN A 113 -3.29 6.19 24.19
CA GLN A 113 -2.23 6.89 24.91
C GLN A 113 -1.51 7.82 23.94
N LEU A 114 -1.87 9.10 23.99
CA LEU A 114 -1.43 10.10 23.03
C LEU A 114 -0.60 11.18 23.70
N LYS A 115 0.33 11.75 22.94
CA LYS A 115 1.15 12.89 23.33
C LYS A 115 0.93 14.04 22.36
N ARG A 116 0.83 15.24 22.90
CA ARG A 116 0.62 16.46 22.13
C ARG A 116 1.88 16.84 21.36
N GLN A 117 1.72 17.13 20.06
CA GLN A 117 2.77 17.61 19.16
C GLN A 117 2.30 18.93 18.53
N GLY A 118 2.51 20.04 19.24
CA GLY A 118 1.92 21.33 18.87
C GLY A 118 0.39 21.28 18.93
N ALA A 119 -0.28 21.29 17.77
CA ALA A 119 -1.73 21.21 17.67
C ALA A 119 -2.23 19.78 17.43
N SER A 120 -1.36 18.85 17.02
CA SER A 120 -1.69 17.45 16.77
C SER A 120 -1.50 16.57 18.00
N TRP A 121 -2.02 15.35 17.90
CA TRP A 121 -1.79 14.27 18.85
C TRP A 121 -1.19 13.08 18.12
N GLU A 122 -0.17 12.48 18.73
CA GLU A 122 0.53 11.30 18.21
C GLU A 122 0.71 10.29 19.35
N GLY A 123 0.54 9.01 19.08
CA GLY A 123 0.70 7.99 20.11
C GLY A 123 0.24 6.61 19.68
N LEU A 124 -0.27 5.85 20.65
CA LEU A 124 -0.60 4.46 20.47
C LEU A 124 -2.02 4.18 20.93
N TRP A 125 -2.70 3.35 20.16
CA TRP A 125 -3.90 2.65 20.56
C TRP A 125 -3.52 1.22 20.98
N TYR A 126 -4.21 0.68 21.98
CA TYR A 126 -4.08 -0.70 22.45
C TYR A 126 -5.46 -1.34 22.50
N ASN A 127 -5.54 -2.64 22.19
CA ASN A 127 -6.75 -3.39 22.52
C ASN A 127 -6.83 -3.65 24.03
N THR A 128 -7.99 -4.16 24.48
CA THR A 128 -8.26 -4.42 25.90
C THR A 128 -7.20 -5.31 26.55
N ASP A 129 -6.73 -6.34 25.84
CA ASP A 129 -5.72 -7.28 26.35
C ASP A 129 -4.27 -6.79 26.21
N ARG A 130 -4.06 -5.66 25.50
CA ARG A 130 -2.75 -5.05 25.21
C ARG A 130 -1.77 -5.94 24.47
N ASP A 131 -2.24 -6.97 23.77
CA ASP A 131 -1.43 -7.79 22.87
C ASP A 131 -1.33 -7.20 21.46
N ARG A 132 -2.17 -6.19 21.15
CA ARG A 132 -2.11 -5.40 19.92
C ARG A 132 -1.89 -3.93 20.23
N GLN A 133 -1.12 -3.29 19.36
CA GLN A 133 -0.92 -1.85 19.38
C GLN A 133 -0.97 -1.29 17.96
N LEU A 134 -1.64 -0.16 17.77
CA LEU A 134 -1.64 0.59 16.52
C LEU A 134 -1.14 2.01 16.73
N VAL A 135 -0.45 2.56 15.73
CA VAL A 135 -0.03 3.97 15.76
C VAL A 135 -1.23 4.87 15.48
N VAL A 136 -1.35 5.95 16.26
CA VAL A 136 -2.38 6.97 16.12
C VAL A 136 -1.72 8.30 15.81
N ASN A 137 -2.17 8.96 14.74
CA ASN A 137 -1.79 10.33 14.39
C ASN A 137 -3.05 11.12 14.05
N MET A 138 -3.28 12.27 14.70
CA MET A 138 -4.44 13.11 14.41
C MET A 138 -4.17 14.60 14.50
N GLN A 139 -4.79 15.38 13.62
CA GLN A 139 -4.64 16.83 13.51
C GLN A 139 -6.00 17.52 13.66
N PRO A 140 -6.04 18.75 14.20
CA PRO A 140 -7.29 19.50 14.33
C PRO A 140 -7.96 19.73 12.97
N THR A 141 -9.29 19.62 12.94
CA THR A 141 -10.12 19.90 11.76
C THR A 141 -11.36 20.72 12.14
N SER A 142 -11.87 21.51 11.19
CA SER A 142 -12.98 22.46 11.37
C SER A 142 -14.34 21.91 10.92
N GLN A 143 -14.69 20.67 11.29
CA GLN A 143 -15.99 20.00 11.03
C GLN A 143 -16.35 19.59 9.60
N THR A 144 -15.62 20.01 8.57
CA THR A 144 -15.97 19.77 7.16
C THR A 144 -14.87 19.00 6.42
N THR A 145 -14.27 18.05 7.11
CA THR A 145 -13.19 17.26 6.50
C THR A 145 -13.77 16.43 5.37
N ASP A 146 -13.43 16.81 4.14
CA ASP A 146 -13.54 15.94 3.00
C ASP A 146 -12.68 14.71 3.29
N TRP A 147 -13.29 13.52 3.35
CA TRP A 147 -12.58 12.27 3.56
C TRP A 147 -11.43 12.11 2.55
N GLU A 148 -11.50 12.75 1.38
CA GLU A 148 -10.42 12.80 0.39
C GLU A 148 -9.11 13.39 0.97
N THR A 149 -9.18 14.33 1.91
CA THR A 149 -7.99 14.95 2.53
C THR A 149 -7.30 14.03 3.53
N VAL A 150 -8.05 13.13 4.17
CA VAL A 150 -7.51 12.13 5.13
C VAL A 150 -7.25 10.78 4.50
N THR A 151 -7.84 10.48 3.34
CA THR A 151 -7.60 9.23 2.61
C THR A 151 -6.18 9.24 2.03
N PRO A 152 -5.35 8.23 2.33
CA PRO A 152 -4.03 8.15 1.77
C PRO A 152 -4.07 8.08 0.23
N THR A 153 -3.16 8.80 -0.43
CA THR A 153 -2.97 8.65 -1.87
C THR A 153 -1.97 7.53 -2.14
N SER A 154 -2.44 6.41 -2.67
CA SER A 154 -1.58 5.40 -3.28
C SER A 154 -1.46 5.67 -4.78
N TRP A 155 -0.30 5.42 -5.36
CA TRP A 155 -0.09 5.61 -6.79
C TRP A 155 1.08 4.79 -7.32
N ILE A 156 1.06 4.52 -8.62
CA ILE A 156 2.19 3.96 -9.36
C ILE A 156 2.60 4.98 -10.40
N ARG A 157 3.86 5.42 -10.37
CA ARG A 157 4.37 6.46 -11.28
C ARG A 157 5.67 6.02 -11.93
N SER A 158 5.83 6.39 -13.20
CA SER A 158 7.06 6.19 -13.94
C SER A 158 7.62 7.54 -14.39
N TYR A 159 8.89 7.77 -14.10
CA TYR A 159 9.64 8.98 -14.40
C TYR A 159 10.82 8.67 -15.32
N GLN A 160 11.26 9.67 -16.09
CA GLN A 160 12.43 9.62 -16.96
C GLN A 160 13.25 10.90 -16.85
N GLY A 161 14.56 10.78 -17.00
CA GLY A 161 15.45 11.94 -17.06
C GLY A 161 16.88 11.53 -17.34
N GLN A 162 17.77 12.52 -17.31
CA GLN A 162 19.18 12.33 -17.62
C GLN A 162 20.05 12.77 -16.44
N TYR A 163 21.10 12.01 -16.18
CA TYR A 163 22.11 12.33 -15.18
C TYR A 163 23.50 11.85 -15.63
N ASN A 164 24.49 12.75 -15.62
CA ASN A 164 25.86 12.50 -16.10
C ASN A 164 25.91 11.84 -17.49
N GLY A 165 25.07 12.29 -18.41
CA GLY A 165 24.98 11.74 -19.77
C GLY A 165 24.35 10.35 -19.88
N ASN A 166 23.80 9.81 -18.79
CA ASN A 166 23.03 8.57 -18.80
C ASN A 166 21.53 8.86 -18.69
N ASP A 167 20.73 8.12 -19.43
CA ASP A 167 19.27 8.09 -19.34
C ASP A 167 18.84 7.15 -18.21
N TYR A 168 17.94 7.65 -17.38
CA TYR A 168 17.36 6.91 -16.27
C TYR A 168 15.85 6.76 -16.44
N ASP A 169 15.35 5.59 -16.05
CA ASP A 169 13.96 5.36 -15.77
C ASP A 169 13.77 5.03 -14.29
N LEU A 170 12.75 5.62 -13.69
CA LEU A 170 12.37 5.34 -12.32
C LEU A 170 10.91 4.91 -12.31
N THR A 171 10.60 3.75 -11.76
CA THR A 171 9.22 3.35 -11.43
C THR A 171 9.08 3.32 -9.92
N LEU A 172 8.10 4.03 -9.40
CA LEU A 172 7.81 4.13 -7.98
C LEU A 172 6.37 3.67 -7.73
N VAL A 173 6.21 2.94 -6.64
CA VAL A 173 4.93 2.57 -6.07
C VAL A 173 4.91 3.16 -4.68
N LYS A 174 3.97 4.09 -4.45
CA LYS A 174 3.65 4.57 -3.12
C LYS A 174 2.38 3.86 -2.68
N ASP A 175 2.45 3.19 -1.54
CA ASP A 175 1.26 2.77 -0.81
C ASP A 175 1.08 3.59 0.48
N LEU A 176 0.43 3.02 1.48
CA LEU A 176 0.10 3.71 2.71
C LEU A 176 1.34 4.06 3.54
N TRP A 177 2.22 3.07 3.78
CA TRP A 177 3.35 3.19 4.72
C TRP A 177 4.70 3.00 4.06
N ARG A 178 4.75 2.53 2.81
CA ARG A 178 6.02 2.35 2.11
C ARG A 178 6.00 2.95 0.72
N ILE A 179 7.21 3.20 0.27
CA ILE A 179 7.51 3.57 -1.10
C ILE A 179 8.61 2.64 -1.58
N HIS A 180 8.36 1.96 -2.68
CA HIS A 180 9.31 1.05 -3.30
C HIS A 180 9.34 1.30 -4.80
N GLY A 181 10.39 0.83 -5.44
CA GLY A 181 10.53 1.09 -6.86
C GLY A 181 11.77 0.48 -7.47
N ILE A 182 11.98 0.86 -8.72
CA ILE A 182 13.10 0.40 -9.54
C ILE A 182 13.69 1.61 -10.26
N LEU A 183 14.97 1.87 -10.03
CA LEU A 183 15.78 2.79 -10.83
C LEU A 183 16.57 1.99 -11.86
N TYR A 184 16.46 2.34 -13.12
CA TYR A 184 17.13 1.68 -14.24
C TYR A 184 17.95 2.69 -15.03
N ASN A 185 19.25 2.44 -15.17
CA ASN A 185 20.14 3.19 -16.05
C ASN A 185 20.15 2.51 -17.43
N ARG A 186 19.66 3.20 -18.46
CA ARG A 186 19.52 2.63 -19.81
C ARG A 186 20.85 2.42 -20.51
N ASN A 187 21.85 3.25 -20.23
CA ASN A 187 23.15 3.18 -20.88
C ASN A 187 23.97 2.01 -20.34
N THR A 188 24.00 1.84 -19.01
CA THR A 188 24.77 0.77 -18.35
C THR A 188 23.96 -0.51 -18.18
N LYS A 189 22.65 -0.47 -18.42
CA LYS A 189 21.71 -1.58 -18.19
C LYS A 189 21.67 -2.06 -16.73
N HIS A 190 22.13 -1.23 -15.79
CA HIS A 190 22.06 -1.50 -14.36
C HIS A 190 20.69 -1.14 -13.79
N MET A 191 20.26 -1.96 -12.82
CA MET A 191 18.98 -1.83 -12.15
C MET A 191 19.19 -1.84 -10.64
N TYR A 192 18.50 -0.93 -9.94
CA TYR A 192 18.50 -0.83 -8.49
C TYR A 192 17.08 -0.91 -7.96
N PHE A 193 16.88 -1.73 -6.94
CA PHE A 193 15.63 -1.82 -6.20
C PHE A 193 15.63 -0.81 -5.07
N LEU A 194 14.60 0.03 -5.03
CA LEU A 194 14.44 1.09 -4.04
C LEU A 194 13.39 0.67 -3.02
N THR A 195 13.65 0.94 -1.75
CA THR A 195 12.69 0.73 -0.65
C THR A 195 12.84 1.83 0.39
N GLY A 196 11.73 2.26 0.98
CA GLY A 196 11.71 3.22 2.08
C GLY A 196 10.32 3.29 2.70
N SER A 197 10.22 4.04 3.79
CA SER A 197 8.96 4.31 4.47
C SER A 197 8.37 5.65 4.06
N CYS A 198 7.05 5.76 4.16
CA CYS A 198 6.32 7.02 4.04
C CYS A 198 6.09 7.56 5.46
N ASP A 199 6.49 8.81 5.71
CA ASP A 199 6.07 9.53 6.91
C ASP A 199 4.70 10.18 6.64
N TYR A 200 3.77 10.03 7.59
CA TYR A 200 2.42 10.60 7.54
C TYR A 200 2.42 12.08 7.18
N ASN A 201 3.34 12.86 7.78
CA ASN A 201 3.42 14.30 7.59
C ASN A 201 4.13 14.68 6.27
N GLN A 202 4.70 13.71 5.54
CA GLN A 202 5.53 13.95 4.36
C GLN A 202 5.07 13.11 3.17
N SER A 203 4.05 13.60 2.46
CA SER A 203 3.58 13.01 1.19
C SER A 203 4.52 13.25 0.00
N THR A 204 5.58 14.04 0.20
CA THR A 204 6.45 14.52 -0.87
C THR A 204 7.92 14.22 -0.65
N LYS A 205 8.34 13.79 0.55
CA LYS A 205 9.74 13.52 0.86
C LYS A 205 9.89 12.10 1.33
N PHE A 206 10.85 11.38 0.74
CA PHE A 206 11.09 9.99 1.07
C PHE A 206 12.57 9.72 1.19
N ASN A 207 12.94 8.99 2.24
CA ASN A 207 14.27 8.42 2.38
C ASN A 207 14.21 6.97 1.91
N LEU A 208 15.11 6.60 1.00
CA LEU A 208 15.14 5.32 0.34
C LEU A 208 16.52 4.68 0.49
N GLU A 209 16.53 3.37 0.48
CA GLU A 209 17.72 2.54 0.31
C GLU A 209 17.66 1.87 -1.06
N ALA A 210 18.81 1.81 -1.73
CA ALA A 210 18.94 1.19 -3.05
C ALA A 210 19.78 -0.09 -2.99
N PHE A 211 19.27 -1.17 -3.56
CA PHE A 211 19.87 -2.50 -3.57
C PHE A 211 20.11 -3.00 -5.00
N ASP A 212 21.16 -3.81 -5.20
CA ASP A 212 21.33 -4.55 -6.46
C ASP A 212 20.46 -5.81 -6.52
N ASP A 213 20.57 -6.56 -7.62
CA ASP A 213 19.87 -7.84 -7.85
C ASP A 213 20.32 -8.97 -6.91
N ARG A 214 21.37 -8.77 -6.11
CA ARG A 214 21.83 -9.67 -5.06
C ARG A 214 21.45 -9.17 -3.66
N ASN A 215 20.56 -8.18 -3.57
CA ASN A 215 20.11 -7.57 -2.33
C ASN A 215 21.26 -6.91 -1.53
N LEU A 216 22.33 -6.47 -2.20
CA LEU A 216 23.41 -5.72 -1.57
C LEU A 216 23.11 -4.22 -1.67
N LYS A 217 23.10 -3.52 -0.54
CA LYS A 217 22.92 -2.07 -0.50
C LYS A 217 24.02 -1.37 -1.31
N LYS A 218 23.62 -0.45 -2.21
CA LYS A 218 24.50 0.31 -3.11
C LYS A 218 24.47 1.80 -2.85
N ALA A 219 23.35 2.34 -2.41
CA ALA A 219 23.21 3.75 -2.13
C ALA A 219 22.11 4.01 -1.11
N ASP A 220 22.22 5.16 -0.45
CA ASP A 220 21.09 5.86 0.12
C ASP A 220 20.55 6.85 -0.92
N ALA A 221 19.25 7.03 -0.95
CA ALA A 221 18.59 7.94 -1.87
C ALA A 221 17.52 8.76 -1.15
N GLY A 222 17.32 9.99 -1.60
CA GLY A 222 16.23 10.85 -1.16
C GLY A 222 15.36 11.17 -2.36
N LEU A 223 14.05 11.19 -2.18
CA LEU A 223 13.11 11.70 -3.17
C LEU A 223 12.39 12.90 -2.62
N GLN A 224 12.31 13.96 -3.42
CA GLN A 224 11.45 15.10 -3.21
C GLN A 224 10.52 15.23 -4.42
N ILE A 225 9.24 14.97 -4.22
CA ILE A 225 8.19 15.23 -5.20
C ILE A 225 7.77 16.69 -5.02
N THR A 226 8.33 17.58 -5.83
CA THR A 226 7.99 19.01 -5.79
C THR A 226 6.61 19.26 -6.41
N GLN A 227 6.28 18.51 -7.46
CA GLN A 227 4.97 18.46 -8.12
C GLN A 227 4.79 17.04 -8.69
N PRO A 228 3.56 16.55 -8.95
CA PRO A 228 3.38 15.22 -9.56
C PRO A 228 4.22 15.03 -10.84
N ALA A 229 4.42 16.11 -11.60
CA ALA A 229 5.17 16.13 -12.85
C ALA A 229 6.70 15.95 -12.71
N PHE A 230 7.30 16.18 -11.54
CA PHE A 230 8.75 16.12 -11.37
C PHE A 230 9.14 15.52 -10.02
N VAL A 231 10.20 14.71 -10.03
CA VAL A 231 10.84 14.23 -8.81
C VAL A 231 12.30 14.63 -8.82
N GLN A 232 12.75 15.23 -7.73
CA GLN A 232 14.16 15.46 -7.45
C GLN A 232 14.68 14.29 -6.63
N MET A 233 15.71 13.63 -7.14
CA MET A 233 16.33 12.49 -6.50
C MET A 233 17.73 12.87 -6.04
N SER A 234 18.03 12.64 -4.76
CA SER A 234 19.39 12.56 -4.27
C SER A 234 19.87 11.11 -4.31
N TRP A 235 21.14 10.90 -4.64
CA TRP A 235 21.76 9.59 -4.73
C TRP A 235 23.14 9.64 -4.09
N GLN A 236 23.33 8.85 -3.04
CA GLN A 236 24.57 8.75 -2.29
C GLN A 236 25.07 7.30 -2.32
N PRO A 237 25.96 6.96 -3.27
CA PRO A 237 26.59 5.65 -3.27
C PRO A 237 27.39 5.43 -1.99
N VAL A 238 27.55 4.18 -1.57
CA VAL A 238 28.43 3.81 -0.45
C VAL A 238 29.83 4.38 -0.70
N ALA A 239 30.30 5.26 0.19
CA ALA A 239 31.59 5.96 0.12
C ALA A 239 31.78 6.94 -1.05
N SER A 240 30.71 7.54 -1.60
CA SER A 240 30.79 8.60 -2.62
C SER A 240 30.01 9.85 -2.25
N ALA A 241 30.28 10.95 -2.95
CA ALA A 241 29.56 12.21 -2.77
C ALA A 241 28.09 12.09 -3.21
N VAL A 242 27.21 12.88 -2.57
CA VAL A 242 25.80 12.96 -2.94
C VAL A 242 25.66 13.61 -4.31
N SER A 243 24.85 13.00 -5.15
CA SER A 243 24.48 13.48 -6.47
C SER A 243 23.00 13.84 -6.50
N TYR A 244 22.62 14.81 -7.31
CA TYR A 244 21.22 15.22 -7.47
C TYR A 244 20.83 15.21 -8.93
N PHE A 245 19.65 14.70 -9.24
CA PHE A 245 19.08 14.78 -10.57
C PHE A 245 17.56 14.81 -10.54
N GLU A 246 16.99 15.39 -11.59
CA GLU A 246 15.56 15.55 -11.75
C GLU A 246 15.05 14.56 -12.81
N LEU A 247 13.89 13.97 -12.53
CA LEU A 247 13.19 13.08 -13.46
C LEU A 247 11.77 13.62 -13.67
N SER A 248 11.34 13.66 -14.92
CA SER A 248 10.00 14.10 -15.31
C SER A 248 9.03 12.91 -15.36
N LEU A 249 7.82 13.12 -14.87
CA LEU A 249 6.73 12.14 -14.92
C LEU A 249 6.43 11.81 -16.38
N ARG A 250 6.31 10.51 -16.66
CA ARG A 250 5.93 10.01 -17.97
C ARG A 250 4.56 9.38 -17.94
N ARG A 251 4.28 8.62 -16.89
CA ARG A 251 3.03 7.88 -16.73
C ARG A 251 2.65 7.79 -15.26
N GLU A 252 1.36 7.80 -15.02
CA GLU A 252 0.75 7.45 -13.75
C GLU A 252 -0.25 6.32 -14.02
N LEU A 253 -0.30 5.35 -13.11
CA LEU A 253 -1.35 4.35 -13.01
C LEU A 253 -2.00 4.58 -11.65
N PRO A 254 -3.27 5.04 -11.64
CA PRO A 254 -3.99 5.22 -10.39
C PRO A 254 -4.07 3.90 -9.61
N VAL A 255 -4.14 4.00 -8.28
CA VAL A 255 -4.31 2.86 -7.39
C VAL A 255 -5.63 3.07 -6.68
N GLN A 256 -6.53 2.09 -6.81
CA GLN A 256 -7.72 2.02 -5.99
C GLN A 256 -7.30 1.56 -4.59
N VAL A 257 -7.79 2.29 -3.59
CA VAL A 257 -7.59 1.96 -2.17
C VAL A 257 -8.96 1.67 -1.57
N ASP A 258 -9.09 0.50 -0.99
CA ASP A 258 -10.29 0.06 -0.28
C ASP A 258 -9.91 -0.17 1.19
N LEU A 259 -10.41 0.71 2.05
CA LEU A 259 -10.13 0.75 3.48
C LEU A 259 -11.41 0.42 4.23
N THR A 260 -11.35 -0.54 5.13
CA THR A 260 -12.49 -0.94 5.95
C THR A 260 -11.94 -1.31 7.33
N ALA A 261 -12.57 -0.85 8.40
CA ALA A 261 -12.18 -1.24 9.75
C ALA A 261 -13.41 -1.26 10.63
N ASP A 262 -13.71 -2.42 11.21
CA ASP A 262 -14.84 -2.65 12.10
C ASP A 262 -14.36 -3.03 13.51
N GLU A 263 -15.22 -3.63 14.33
CA GLU A 263 -14.86 -4.09 15.67
C GLU A 263 -13.82 -5.21 15.66
N THR A 264 -13.86 -6.11 14.68
CA THR A 264 -13.07 -7.36 14.68
C THR A 264 -11.91 -7.34 13.70
N SER A 265 -12.00 -6.49 12.67
CA SER A 265 -11.17 -6.60 11.48
C SER A 265 -10.75 -5.28 10.88
N MET A 266 -9.63 -5.32 10.18
CA MET A 266 -9.08 -4.19 9.44
C MET A 266 -8.57 -4.62 8.07
N TYR A 267 -9.06 -3.94 7.04
CA TYR A 267 -8.72 -4.12 5.63
C TYR A 267 -7.98 -2.89 5.11
N ASN A 268 -6.87 -3.14 4.44
CA ASN A 268 -6.26 -2.18 3.55
C ASN A 268 -5.89 -2.85 2.24
N LEU A 269 -6.70 -2.61 1.21
CA LEU A 269 -6.53 -3.20 -0.10
C LEU A 269 -6.15 -2.11 -1.09
N SER A 270 -4.89 -2.07 -1.48
CA SER A 270 -4.37 -1.21 -2.54
C SER A 270 -4.11 -2.05 -3.79
N PHE A 271 -4.72 -1.70 -4.92
CA PHE A 271 -4.52 -2.39 -6.19
C PHE A 271 -4.64 -1.45 -7.39
N PRO A 272 -3.96 -1.72 -8.52
CA PRO A 272 -3.99 -0.85 -9.69
C PRO A 272 -5.42 -0.66 -10.21
N ASP A 273 -5.81 0.60 -10.40
CA ASP A 273 -7.05 0.96 -11.08
C ASP A 273 -6.78 1.03 -12.59
N VAL A 274 -7.15 -0.05 -13.26
CA VAL A 274 -6.93 -0.25 -14.69
C VAL A 274 -8.26 -0.14 -15.43
N THR A 275 -8.24 0.58 -16.54
CA THR A 275 -9.43 0.77 -17.39
C THR A 275 -9.72 -0.45 -18.26
N ASP A 276 -8.70 -1.27 -18.55
CA ASP A 276 -8.83 -2.52 -19.29
C ASP A 276 -9.73 -3.51 -18.54
N PHE A 277 -10.77 -4.00 -19.23
CA PHE A 277 -11.77 -4.87 -18.63
C PHE A 277 -11.22 -6.24 -18.19
N ASN A 278 -10.34 -6.86 -18.97
CA ASN A 278 -9.84 -8.20 -18.71
C ASN A 278 -8.89 -8.20 -17.50
N LEU A 279 -7.97 -7.25 -17.45
CA LEU A 279 -7.07 -7.09 -16.31
C LEU A 279 -7.85 -6.68 -15.05
N ARG A 280 -8.78 -5.71 -15.17
CA ARG A 280 -9.64 -5.30 -14.05
C ARG A 280 -10.43 -6.46 -13.50
N LYS A 281 -11.06 -7.27 -14.37
CA LYS A 281 -11.84 -8.45 -13.95
C LYS A 281 -10.98 -9.45 -13.18
N LYS A 282 -9.74 -9.69 -13.61
CA LYS A 282 -8.81 -10.59 -12.92
C LYS A 282 -8.39 -10.05 -11.55
N ILE A 283 -8.05 -8.75 -11.47
CA ILE A 283 -7.72 -8.09 -10.21
C ILE A 283 -8.91 -8.16 -9.25
N MET A 284 -10.09 -7.74 -9.68
CA MET A 284 -11.29 -7.74 -8.83
C MET A 284 -11.71 -9.13 -8.38
N ARG A 285 -11.54 -10.16 -9.23
CA ARG A 285 -11.75 -11.55 -8.82
C ARG A 285 -10.81 -11.96 -7.69
N TYR A 286 -9.51 -11.68 -7.84
CA TYR A 286 -8.53 -11.97 -6.79
C TYR A 286 -8.84 -11.23 -5.50
N ILE A 287 -9.18 -9.93 -5.57
CA ILE A 287 -9.60 -9.16 -4.39
C ILE A 287 -10.85 -9.76 -3.73
N GLY A 288 -11.80 -10.25 -4.53
CA GLY A 288 -12.98 -10.96 -4.02
C GLY A 288 -12.61 -12.29 -3.35
N ASP A 289 -11.78 -13.11 -3.99
CA ASP A 289 -11.35 -14.41 -3.47
C ASP A 289 -10.61 -14.25 -2.13
N VAL A 290 -9.69 -13.28 -2.02
CA VAL A 290 -8.96 -12.95 -0.78
C VAL A 290 -9.91 -12.47 0.32
N ARG A 291 -10.90 -11.63 -0.03
CA ARG A 291 -11.93 -11.17 0.93
C ARG A 291 -12.78 -12.30 1.45
N ASP A 292 -13.23 -13.19 0.56
CA ASP A 292 -14.07 -14.32 0.92
C ASP A 292 -13.34 -15.30 1.84
N GLU A 293 -12.05 -15.55 1.59
CA GLU A 293 -11.20 -16.35 2.48
C GLU A 293 -11.06 -15.69 3.85
N PHE A 294 -10.77 -14.39 3.88
CA PHE A 294 -10.61 -13.64 5.12
C PHE A 294 -11.91 -13.55 5.93
N ALA A 295 -13.05 -13.28 5.30
CA ALA A 295 -14.36 -13.24 5.94
C ALA A 295 -14.80 -14.59 6.52
N ARG A 296 -14.17 -15.71 6.12
CA ARG A 296 -14.38 -17.01 6.78
C ARG A 296 -13.62 -17.10 8.11
N LEU A 297 -12.44 -16.47 8.20
CA LEU A 297 -11.64 -16.42 9.42
C LEU A 297 -12.32 -15.54 10.48
N GLU A 298 -12.94 -14.44 10.07
CA GLU A 298 -13.67 -13.52 10.98
C GLU A 298 -14.83 -14.18 11.72
N ARG A 299 -15.48 -15.17 11.11
CA ARG A 299 -16.67 -15.83 11.71
C ARG A 299 -16.33 -16.69 12.92
N GLU A 300 -15.05 -16.88 13.25
CA GLU A 300 -14.64 -17.87 14.25
C GLU A 300 -14.66 -17.38 15.71
N VAL A 301 -14.60 -16.08 16.07
CA VAL A 301 -14.90 -15.59 17.45
C VAL A 301 -15.21 -14.08 17.41
N GLY A 302 -16.16 -13.59 18.22
CA GLY A 302 -16.40 -12.15 18.42
C GLY A 302 -16.59 -11.78 19.89
N ASP A 303 -15.50 -11.72 20.65
CA ASP A 303 -15.46 -10.93 21.89
C ASP A 303 -14.96 -9.52 21.52
N PRO A 304 -15.64 -8.43 21.90
CA PRO A 304 -15.15 -7.07 21.68
C PRO A 304 -13.72 -6.79 22.20
N THR A 305 -13.17 -7.64 23.09
CA THR A 305 -11.76 -7.56 23.50
C THR A 305 -10.78 -7.99 22.40
N ASP A 306 -11.23 -8.80 21.43
CA ASP A 306 -10.50 -9.26 20.25
C ASP A 306 -10.44 -8.18 19.14
N ARG A 307 -10.44 -6.89 19.51
CA ARG A 307 -10.52 -5.81 18.53
C ARG A 307 -9.36 -5.82 17.54
N TRP A 308 -9.70 -5.76 16.25
CA TRP A 308 -8.78 -5.93 15.12
C TRP A 308 -7.89 -7.16 15.22
N LYS A 309 -8.45 -8.25 15.74
CA LYS A 309 -7.82 -9.56 15.70
C LYS A 309 -7.47 -9.97 14.29
N HIS A 310 -8.20 -9.55 13.28
CA HIS A 310 -7.91 -9.92 11.91
C HIS A 310 -7.46 -8.68 11.13
N THR A 311 -6.31 -8.77 10.45
CA THR A 311 -5.89 -7.73 9.51
C THR A 311 -5.58 -8.33 8.14
N LEU A 312 -6.02 -7.64 7.10
CA LEU A 312 -5.74 -7.98 5.71
C LEU A 312 -5.12 -6.79 4.99
N HIS A 313 -3.96 -7.02 4.41
CA HIS A 313 -3.26 -6.04 3.59
C HIS A 313 -3.07 -6.58 2.18
N VAL A 314 -3.49 -5.82 1.17
CA VAL A 314 -3.17 -6.09 -0.24
C VAL A 314 -2.42 -4.90 -0.82
N TRP A 315 -1.34 -5.16 -1.54
CA TRP A 315 -0.57 -4.11 -2.21
C TRP A 315 0.01 -4.58 -3.54
N PRO A 316 0.30 -3.65 -4.47
CA PRO A 316 1.01 -3.96 -5.69
C PRO A 316 2.53 -3.91 -5.50
N GLU A 317 3.24 -4.83 -6.14
CA GLU A 317 4.66 -4.71 -6.43
C GLU A 317 4.85 -4.66 -7.94
N VAL A 318 5.37 -3.54 -8.44
CA VAL A 318 5.51 -3.31 -9.88
C VAL A 318 6.96 -3.55 -10.28
N SER A 319 7.16 -4.60 -11.08
CA SER A 319 8.44 -4.90 -11.71
C SER A 319 8.68 -4.01 -12.94
N TRP A 320 7.61 -3.64 -13.65
CA TRP A 320 7.69 -2.70 -14.76
C TRP A 320 6.31 -2.18 -15.21
N TYR A 321 6.23 -0.89 -15.55
CA TYR A 321 5.08 -0.26 -16.20
C TYR A 321 5.54 0.75 -17.25
N ASN A 322 4.93 0.74 -18.45
CA ASN A 322 5.23 1.73 -19.50
C ASN A 322 3.99 2.22 -20.29
N GLY A 323 2.78 1.87 -19.85
CA GLY A 323 1.52 2.19 -20.51
C GLY A 323 1.07 1.18 -21.57
N ARG A 324 1.98 0.44 -22.20
CA ARG A 324 1.65 -0.74 -23.04
C ARG A 324 1.69 -2.02 -22.24
N PHE A 325 2.56 -2.10 -21.25
CA PHE A 325 2.84 -3.30 -20.51
C PHE A 325 2.83 -3.03 -19.01
N PHE A 326 2.26 -3.97 -18.26
CA PHE A 326 2.31 -4.03 -16.80
C PHE A 326 2.87 -5.38 -16.36
N SER A 327 3.90 -5.35 -15.52
CA SER A 327 4.48 -6.53 -14.89
C SER A 327 4.67 -6.31 -13.41
N GLY A 328 4.25 -7.29 -12.63
CA GLY A 328 4.33 -7.23 -11.19
C GLY A 328 3.48 -8.30 -10.53
N MET A 329 3.11 -8.02 -9.28
CA MET A 329 2.23 -8.88 -8.52
C MET A 329 1.33 -8.06 -7.59
N LEU A 330 0.19 -8.62 -7.25
CA LEU A 330 -0.53 -8.25 -6.03
C LEU A 330 -0.14 -9.22 -4.93
N ILE A 331 0.14 -8.70 -3.75
CA ILE A 331 0.47 -9.51 -2.59
C ILE A 331 -0.60 -9.26 -1.54
N ALA A 332 -1.25 -10.33 -1.08
CA ALA A 332 -2.12 -10.31 0.08
C ALA A 332 -1.37 -10.88 1.28
N LYS A 333 -1.54 -10.25 2.45
CA LYS A 333 -1.01 -10.71 3.73
C LYS A 333 -2.07 -10.59 4.80
N SER A 334 -2.33 -11.69 5.50
CA SER A 334 -3.09 -11.66 6.76
C SER A 334 -2.18 -11.64 7.99
N ASP A 335 -2.73 -11.27 9.15
CA ASP A 335 -2.04 -11.32 10.44
C ASP A 335 -1.64 -12.75 10.87
N GLN A 336 -2.34 -13.77 10.36
CA GLN A 336 -1.96 -15.18 10.49
C GLN A 336 -0.70 -15.55 9.68
N GLY A 337 -0.10 -14.61 8.97
CA GLY A 337 1.13 -14.81 8.19
C GLY A 337 0.91 -15.58 6.90
N GLN A 338 -0.34 -15.73 6.45
CA GLN A 338 -0.65 -16.29 5.14
C GLN A 338 -0.40 -15.25 4.06
N TYR A 339 0.36 -15.64 3.04
CA TYR A 339 0.65 -14.80 1.88
C TYR A 339 0.04 -15.43 0.65
N GLU A 340 -0.85 -14.70 0.00
CA GLU A 340 -1.32 -15.00 -1.34
C GLU A 340 -0.70 -14.02 -2.33
N MET A 341 -0.39 -14.49 -3.54
CA MET A 341 0.24 -13.66 -4.55
C MET A 341 -0.41 -13.91 -5.90
N LEU A 342 -0.80 -12.82 -6.57
CA LEU A 342 -1.26 -12.83 -7.95
C LEU A 342 -0.18 -12.27 -8.86
N GLU A 343 0.47 -13.13 -9.65
CA GLU A 343 1.36 -12.70 -10.72
C GLU A 343 0.59 -12.08 -11.89
N LEU A 344 1.06 -10.91 -12.35
CA LEU A 344 0.49 -10.16 -13.46
C LEU A 344 1.59 -9.78 -14.45
N ASN A 345 1.57 -10.38 -15.64
CA ASN A 345 2.30 -9.92 -16.82
C ASN A 345 1.26 -9.65 -17.91
N TYR A 346 1.02 -8.39 -18.26
CA TYR A 346 -0.13 -7.99 -19.08
C TYR A 346 0.30 -7.05 -20.21
N ASP A 347 -0.11 -7.35 -21.45
CA ASP A 347 0.07 -6.50 -22.63
C ASP A 347 -1.27 -5.79 -22.94
N PHE A 348 -1.33 -4.50 -22.63
CA PHE A 348 -2.53 -3.66 -22.85
C PHE A 348 -2.87 -3.51 -24.34
N ASP A 349 -1.89 -3.62 -25.25
CA ASP A 349 -2.17 -3.54 -26.69
C ASP A 349 -2.90 -4.79 -27.20
N LYS A 350 -2.66 -5.94 -26.56
CA LYS A 350 -3.30 -7.22 -26.90
C LYS A 350 -4.48 -7.56 -26.00
N GLU A 351 -4.69 -6.77 -24.94
CA GLU A 351 -5.71 -6.98 -23.91
C GLU A 351 -5.66 -8.40 -23.31
N GLU A 352 -4.44 -8.93 -23.10
CA GLU A 352 -4.23 -10.29 -22.58
C GLU A 352 -3.05 -10.42 -21.61
N LEU A 353 -3.14 -11.45 -20.77
CA LEU A 353 -2.01 -11.89 -19.96
C LEU A 353 -0.99 -12.60 -20.84
N ILE A 354 0.27 -12.30 -20.61
CA ILE A 354 1.37 -12.96 -21.27
C ILE A 354 1.60 -14.33 -20.62
N ASP A 355 1.28 -15.37 -21.37
CA ASP A 355 1.76 -16.72 -21.07
C ASP A 355 3.25 -16.79 -21.42
N LEU A 356 4.09 -17.02 -20.40
CA LEU A 356 5.53 -17.10 -20.56
C LEU A 356 5.96 -18.17 -21.56
N THR A 357 5.19 -19.26 -21.73
CA THR A 357 5.51 -20.31 -22.72
C THR A 357 5.51 -19.76 -24.15
N THR A 358 4.69 -18.76 -24.42
CA THR A 358 4.57 -18.12 -25.75
C THR A 358 5.74 -17.19 -26.08
N LEU A 359 6.59 -16.89 -25.10
CA LEU A 359 7.77 -16.04 -25.28
C LEU A 359 8.97 -16.81 -25.85
N PHE A 360 8.90 -18.13 -25.85
CA PHE A 360 10.00 -19.01 -26.25
C PHE A 360 9.63 -19.85 -27.47
N LYS A 361 10.65 -20.24 -28.24
CA LYS A 361 10.50 -21.14 -29.37
C LYS A 361 9.85 -22.45 -28.94
N LYS A 362 9.02 -23.00 -29.83
CA LYS A 362 8.32 -24.28 -29.61
C LYS A 362 9.33 -25.38 -29.19
N LYS A 363 8.99 -26.12 -28.13
CA LYS A 363 9.79 -27.18 -27.49
C LYS A 363 10.95 -26.71 -26.60
N PHE A 364 11.22 -25.41 -26.49
CA PHE A 364 12.16 -24.94 -25.48
C PHE A 364 11.53 -25.03 -24.09
N ASP A 365 12.20 -25.73 -23.17
CA ASP A 365 11.79 -25.81 -21.78
C ASP A 365 12.41 -24.65 -20.99
N TYR A 366 11.70 -23.53 -20.94
CA TYR A 366 12.17 -22.35 -20.22
C TYR A 366 12.27 -22.57 -18.71
N ARG A 367 11.48 -23.48 -18.13
CA ARG A 367 11.51 -23.76 -16.69
C ARG A 367 12.80 -24.48 -16.33
N ALA A 368 13.17 -25.50 -17.10
CA ALA A 368 14.46 -26.17 -16.93
C ALA A 368 15.65 -25.21 -17.11
N ALA A 369 15.55 -24.27 -18.05
CA ALA A 369 16.58 -23.25 -18.26
C ALA A 369 16.67 -22.24 -17.09
N ILE A 370 15.52 -21.80 -16.54
CA ILE A 370 15.48 -20.97 -15.31
C ILE A 370 16.14 -21.73 -14.16
N GLU A 371 15.80 -23.00 -13.97
CA GLU A 371 16.37 -23.84 -12.92
C GLU A 371 17.89 -23.97 -13.05
N ALA A 372 18.37 -24.23 -14.27
CA ALA A 372 19.80 -24.32 -14.58
C ALA A 372 20.54 -22.99 -14.32
N TYR A 373 19.90 -21.85 -14.57
CA TYR A 373 20.48 -20.54 -14.26
C TYR A 373 20.54 -20.28 -12.75
N LEU A 374 19.45 -20.56 -12.03
CA LEU A 374 19.32 -20.21 -10.61
C LEU A 374 20.16 -21.10 -9.69
N ALA A 375 20.31 -22.39 -10.01
CA ALA A 375 21.05 -23.34 -9.16
C ALA A 375 22.45 -22.84 -8.72
N PRO A 376 23.34 -22.38 -9.62
CA PRO A 376 24.63 -21.83 -9.21
C PRO A 376 24.50 -20.49 -8.47
N GLN A 377 23.50 -19.65 -8.79
CA GLN A 377 23.31 -18.36 -8.10
C GLN A 377 22.92 -18.55 -6.64
N LEU A 378 22.10 -19.57 -6.35
CA LEU A 378 21.71 -19.92 -4.98
C LEU A 378 22.91 -20.38 -4.14
N GLN A 379 23.84 -21.12 -4.74
CA GLN A 379 25.07 -21.56 -4.05
C GLN A 379 26.02 -20.40 -3.74
N LEU A 380 25.97 -19.34 -4.55
CA LEU A 380 26.78 -18.13 -4.36
C LEU A 380 26.14 -17.11 -3.42
N MET A 381 24.90 -17.37 -2.97
CA MET A 381 24.24 -16.49 -2.02
C MET A 381 24.94 -16.59 -0.67
N ASP A 382 25.56 -15.48 -0.27
CA ASP A 382 26.19 -15.38 1.03
C ASP A 382 25.12 -15.61 2.11
N TRP A 383 25.33 -16.66 2.90
CA TRP A 383 24.39 -17.10 3.92
C TRP A 383 25.17 -17.62 5.10
N PRO A 384 24.91 -17.13 6.33
CA PRO A 384 25.55 -17.66 7.51
C PRO A 384 25.31 -19.16 7.60
N PHE A 385 26.38 -19.92 7.87
CA PHE A 385 26.33 -21.39 7.93
C PHE A 385 25.24 -21.88 8.91
N GLU A 386 25.07 -21.15 10.02
CA GLU A 386 24.09 -21.43 11.07
C GLU A 386 22.65 -21.27 10.59
N LEU A 387 22.43 -20.51 9.51
CA LEU A 387 21.11 -20.23 8.94
C LEU A 387 20.85 -20.98 7.63
N GLU A 388 21.73 -21.90 7.22
CA GLU A 388 21.64 -22.61 5.93
C GLU A 388 20.27 -23.31 5.73
N TYR A 389 19.65 -23.80 6.81
CA TYR A 389 18.30 -24.40 6.78
C TYR A 389 17.20 -23.41 6.37
N MET A 390 17.46 -22.10 6.47
CA MET A 390 16.58 -21.00 6.05
C MET A 390 16.88 -20.56 4.62
N ARG A 391 17.87 -21.15 3.93
CA ARG A 391 18.19 -20.77 2.55
C ARG A 391 17.03 -21.16 1.62
N PRO A 392 16.57 -20.25 0.74
CA PRO A 392 15.55 -20.57 -0.24
C PRO A 392 16.04 -21.67 -1.18
N GLN A 393 15.13 -22.60 -1.47
CA GLN A 393 15.35 -23.70 -2.39
C GLN A 393 14.87 -23.32 -3.78
N LEU A 394 15.39 -24.02 -4.80
CA LEU A 394 15.04 -23.74 -6.19
C LEU A 394 13.52 -23.79 -6.46
N LYS A 395 12.83 -24.76 -5.86
CA LYS A 395 11.38 -24.93 -5.94
C LYS A 395 10.58 -23.74 -5.38
N ASP A 396 11.20 -22.90 -4.55
CA ASP A 396 10.53 -21.75 -3.95
C ASP A 396 10.37 -20.62 -4.98
N PHE A 397 11.22 -20.57 -6.01
CA PHE A 397 11.25 -19.56 -7.08
C PHE A 397 10.22 -19.87 -8.18
N LYS A 398 8.95 -19.64 -7.88
CA LYS A 398 7.82 -20.03 -8.75
C LYS A 398 7.14 -18.87 -9.49
N TYR A 399 7.40 -17.63 -9.12
CA TYR A 399 6.83 -16.46 -9.77
C TYR A 399 7.84 -15.85 -10.73
N VAL A 400 7.37 -15.35 -11.87
CA VAL A 400 8.18 -14.75 -12.92
C VAL A 400 7.53 -13.46 -13.40
N ASN A 401 8.21 -12.34 -13.20
CA ASN A 401 7.83 -11.05 -13.74
C ASN A 401 8.79 -10.59 -14.83
N LEU A 402 8.28 -9.91 -15.84
CA LEU A 402 9.14 -9.27 -16.84
C LEU A 402 9.67 -7.93 -16.31
N THR A 403 10.94 -7.65 -16.56
CA THR A 403 11.58 -6.36 -16.28
C THR A 403 12.23 -5.81 -17.54
N LYS A 404 12.82 -4.62 -17.46
CA LYS A 404 13.63 -4.08 -18.56
C LYS A 404 14.88 -4.91 -18.85
N ARG A 405 15.47 -5.58 -17.86
CA ARG A 405 16.74 -6.31 -18.02
C ARG A 405 16.54 -7.80 -18.33
N GLY A 406 15.41 -8.36 -17.92
CA GLY A 406 15.17 -9.80 -18.04
C GLY A 406 13.98 -10.29 -17.26
N PHE A 407 13.94 -11.60 -17.05
CA PHE A 407 12.95 -12.28 -16.23
C PHE A 407 13.35 -12.17 -14.75
N ARG A 408 12.55 -11.47 -13.94
CA ARG A 408 12.68 -11.48 -12.49
C ARG A 408 11.97 -12.71 -11.96
N VAL A 409 12.71 -13.66 -11.42
CA VAL A 409 12.15 -14.87 -10.80
C VAL A 409 12.14 -14.67 -9.29
N LEU A 410 10.99 -14.91 -8.64
CA LEU A 410 10.76 -14.60 -7.24
C LEU A 410 10.24 -15.80 -6.46
N THR A 411 10.58 -15.82 -5.18
CA THR A 411 9.93 -16.70 -4.22
C THR A 411 8.57 -16.14 -3.79
N GLY A 412 7.76 -17.00 -3.16
CA GLY A 412 6.76 -16.51 -2.20
C GLY A 412 7.43 -15.83 -1.00
N PHE A 413 6.62 -15.23 -0.13
CA PHE A 413 7.12 -14.74 1.14
C PHE A 413 7.33 -15.91 2.08
N SER A 414 8.50 -15.97 2.71
CA SER A 414 8.81 -16.90 3.78
C SER A 414 9.08 -16.12 5.07
N PRO A 415 8.51 -16.52 6.21
CA PRO A 415 8.89 -15.95 7.51
C PRO A 415 10.38 -16.10 7.82
N LEU A 416 11.06 -17.08 7.21
CA LEU A 416 12.47 -17.36 7.44
C LEU A 416 13.38 -16.37 6.69
N TYR A 417 13.14 -16.17 5.40
CA TYR A 417 14.07 -15.45 4.52
C TYR A 417 13.45 -14.23 3.81
N GLY A 418 12.19 -13.92 4.10
CA GLY A 418 11.40 -12.92 3.38
C GLY A 418 11.07 -13.39 1.96
N GLN A 419 10.96 -12.43 1.04
CA GLN A 419 10.90 -12.70 -0.39
C GLN A 419 12.31 -12.57 -0.99
N LYS A 420 12.70 -13.49 -1.87
CA LYS A 420 13.94 -13.40 -2.65
C LYS A 420 13.63 -13.33 -4.12
N SER A 421 14.50 -12.68 -4.89
CA SER A 421 14.37 -12.62 -6.34
C SER A 421 15.72 -12.56 -7.04
N PHE A 422 15.78 -13.09 -8.26
CA PHE A 422 16.90 -12.96 -9.18
C PHE A 422 16.42 -12.40 -10.52
N ILE A 423 17.29 -11.69 -11.24
CA ILE A 423 17.02 -11.30 -12.63
C ILE A 423 17.87 -12.16 -13.55
N ILE A 424 17.20 -12.90 -14.43
CA ILE A 424 17.83 -13.66 -15.52
C ILE A 424 17.81 -12.77 -16.77
N PRO A 425 18.97 -12.29 -17.25
CA PRO A 425 19.01 -11.38 -18.39
C PRO A 425 18.38 -12.01 -19.64
N TYR A 426 17.70 -11.21 -20.49
CA TYR A 426 17.15 -11.73 -21.75
C TYR A 426 18.20 -12.39 -22.65
N ALA A 427 19.44 -11.89 -22.61
CA ALA A 427 20.58 -12.45 -23.33
C ALA A 427 20.87 -13.94 -22.98
N TYR A 428 20.53 -14.39 -21.77
CA TYR A 428 20.66 -15.80 -21.41
C TYR A 428 19.76 -16.72 -22.25
N PHE A 429 18.63 -16.19 -22.71
CA PHE A 429 17.67 -16.90 -23.55
C PHE A 429 17.81 -16.55 -25.05
N GLU A 430 18.86 -15.80 -25.42
CA GLU A 430 19.09 -15.40 -26.82
C GLU A 430 19.11 -16.64 -27.73
N GLY A 431 18.43 -16.54 -28.87
CA GLY A 431 18.27 -17.67 -29.80
C GLY A 431 17.20 -18.70 -29.39
N ASN A 432 16.67 -18.68 -28.17
CA ASN A 432 15.53 -19.50 -27.73
C ASN A 432 14.25 -18.69 -27.51
N LEU A 433 14.34 -17.37 -27.45
CA LEU A 433 13.18 -16.48 -27.52
C LEU A 433 12.53 -16.56 -28.90
N ASP A 434 11.20 -16.48 -28.94
CA ASP A 434 10.47 -16.42 -30.20
C ASP A 434 10.51 -14.99 -30.77
N ASN A 435 10.53 -14.91 -32.10
CA ASN A 435 10.51 -13.64 -32.81
C ASN A 435 9.10 -13.02 -32.74
N ASN A 436 9.01 -11.69 -32.73
CA ASN A 436 7.78 -10.91 -32.59
C ASN A 436 7.07 -11.06 -31.25
N THR A 437 7.80 -11.45 -30.20
CA THR A 437 7.29 -11.42 -28.83
C THR A 437 7.34 -10.00 -28.27
N ILE A 438 6.68 -9.77 -27.13
CA ILE A 438 6.83 -8.51 -26.40
C ILE A 438 8.31 -8.25 -26.07
N ILE A 439 9.11 -9.30 -25.85
CA ILE A 439 10.55 -9.21 -25.55
C ILE A 439 11.33 -8.54 -26.69
N ASP A 440 10.95 -8.76 -27.95
CA ASP A 440 11.59 -8.04 -29.06
C ASP A 440 11.32 -6.54 -29.01
N TYR A 441 10.09 -6.15 -28.63
CA TYR A 441 9.79 -4.75 -28.31
C TYR A 441 10.63 -4.29 -27.11
N LEU A 442 10.81 -5.14 -26.09
CA LEU A 442 11.58 -4.79 -24.89
C LEU A 442 13.06 -4.57 -25.18
N ILE A 443 13.64 -5.38 -26.05
CA ILE A 443 15.05 -5.30 -26.42
C ILE A 443 15.29 -4.13 -27.39
N LYS A 444 14.37 -3.88 -28.34
CA LYS A 444 14.52 -2.84 -29.38
C LYS A 444 14.29 -1.41 -28.89
N TYR A 445 13.43 -1.21 -27.88
CA TYR A 445 13.05 0.14 -27.40
C TYR A 445 13.66 0.47 -26.02
N GLN A 446 14.74 -0.23 -25.66
CA GLN A 446 15.62 0.02 -24.52
C GLN A 446 16.72 1.01 -24.84
#